data_AF-A0A371J2K7-F1
#
_entry.id   AF-A0A371J2K7-F1
#
_cell.length_a   1.000
_cell.length_b   1.000
_cell.length_c   1.000
_cell.angle_alpha   90.00
_cell.angle_beta   90.00
_cell.angle_gamma   90.00
#
_symmetry.space_group_name_H-M   'P 1'
#
loop_
_entity.id
_entity.type
_entity.pdbx_description
1 polymer ?
#
loop_
_entity_poly.entity_id
_entity_poly.type
_entity_poly.pdbx_seq_one_letter_code
_entity_poly.pdbx_strand_id
1 'polypeptide(L)'
;DLYLRENLKSRPNWAADLTEYKDIIKSFYVKEEKERIFLPEYKDYNYKQLGKMTHIEVFSAKAITKQNSNDKVMLLFDYNKRNPLTYEAHTQMVGVLK
;
A
#
# COMPACT_ATOMS: atom_id res chain seq x y z
N ASP A 1 9.37 -5.07 -0.24
CA ASP A 1 8.52 -4.96 0.96
C ASP A 1 9.20 -5.66 2.15
N LEU A 2 9.32 -4.97 3.28
CA LEU A 2 9.95 -5.53 4.49
C LEU A 2 8.99 -6.43 5.27
N TYR A 3 7.69 -6.10 5.26
CA TYR A 3 6.68 -6.85 6.02
C TYR A 3 6.56 -8.28 5.51
N LEU A 4 6.54 -8.47 4.19
CA LEU A 4 6.52 -9.78 3.57
C LEU A 4 7.82 -10.56 3.80
N ARG A 5 8.99 -9.91 3.67
CA ARG A 5 10.30 -10.58 3.73
C ARG A 5 10.65 -11.04 5.14
N GLU A 6 10.42 -10.19 6.13
CA GLU A 6 10.78 -10.42 7.53
C GLU A 6 9.60 -10.92 8.37
N ASN A 7 8.45 -11.18 7.76
CA ASN A 7 7.20 -11.58 8.43
C ASN A 7 6.84 -10.64 9.60
N LEU A 8 7.02 -9.33 9.39
CA LEU A 8 6.78 -8.34 10.44
C LEU A 8 5.30 -8.25 10.77
N LYS A 9 4.98 -8.35 12.07
CA LYS A 9 3.61 -8.17 12.58
C LYS A 9 3.30 -6.74 12.99
N SER A 10 4.32 -5.91 13.16
CA SER A 10 4.21 -4.54 13.66
C SER A 10 5.16 -3.63 12.92
N ARG A 11 4.77 -2.34 12.87
CA ARG A 11 5.58 -1.29 12.27
C ARG A 11 6.90 -1.12 13.03
N PRO A 12 8.07 -1.07 12.35
CA PRO A 12 9.33 -0.77 13.00
C PRO A 12 9.39 0.67 13.55
N ASN A 13 10.09 0.88 14.66
CA ASN A 13 10.20 2.19 15.33
C ASN A 13 10.86 3.29 14.47
N TRP A 14 11.70 2.91 13.50
CA TRP A 14 12.36 3.83 12.59
C TRP A 14 11.48 4.23 11.39
N ALA A 15 10.37 3.52 11.15
CA ALA A 15 9.47 3.82 10.05
C ALA A 15 8.59 5.04 10.39
N ALA A 16 8.31 5.88 9.39
CA ALA A 16 7.49 7.08 9.57
C ALA A 16 6.10 6.73 10.10
N ASP A 17 5.54 7.55 10.99
CA ASP A 17 4.19 7.34 11.50
C ASP A 17 3.13 7.48 10.39
N LEU A 18 2.14 6.58 10.39
CA LEU A 18 1.01 6.61 9.46
C LEU A 18 -0.30 7.02 10.14
N THR A 19 -0.28 7.39 11.42
CA THR A 19 -1.49 7.74 12.17
C THR A 19 -2.28 8.85 11.47
N GLU A 20 -1.60 9.85 10.91
CA GLU A 20 -2.22 10.93 10.12
C GLU A 20 -2.89 10.45 8.81
N TYR A 21 -2.45 9.32 8.26
CA TYR A 21 -2.94 8.77 6.98
C TYR A 21 -3.96 7.63 7.16
N LYS A 22 -4.26 7.24 8.41
CA LYS A 22 -5.11 6.08 8.70
C LYS A 22 -6.49 6.17 8.03
N ASP A 23 -7.13 7.34 8.11
CA ASP A 23 -8.45 7.54 7.51
C ASP A 23 -8.41 7.63 5.99
N ILE A 24 -7.32 8.14 5.42
CA ILE A 24 -7.08 8.18 3.97
C ILE A 24 -6.89 6.76 3.43
N ILE A 25 -6.05 5.96 4.09
CA ILE A 25 -5.82 4.55 3.73
C ILE A 25 -7.13 3.75 3.85
N LYS A 26 -7.91 3.97 4.91
CA LYS A 26 -9.22 3.33 5.06
C LYS A 26 -10.17 3.74 3.94
N SER A 27 -10.22 5.02 3.60
CA SER A 27 -11.07 5.54 2.52
C SER A 27 -10.68 4.97 1.17
N PHE A 28 -9.38 4.78 0.92
CA PHE A 28 -8.89 4.08 -0.26
C PHE A 28 -9.50 2.68 -0.36
N TYR A 29 -9.43 1.86 0.69
CA TYR A 29 -9.99 0.50 0.64
C TYR A 29 -11.51 0.47 0.50
N VAL A 30 -12.23 1.41 1.11
CA VAL A 30 -13.69 1.52 0.96
C VAL A 30 -14.08 1.89 -0.48
N LYS A 31 -13.27 2.73 -1.13
CA LYS A 31 -13.46 3.07 -2.54
C LYS A 31 -13.11 1.90 -3.44
N GLU A 32 -11.96 1.27 -3.19
CA GLU A 32 -11.46 0.13 -3.96
C GLU A 32 -12.40 -1.09 -3.86
N GLU A 33 -13.09 -1.26 -2.73
CA GLU A 33 -14.16 -2.27 -2.58
C GLU A 33 -15.24 -2.16 -3.65
N LYS A 34 -15.58 -0.94 -4.05
CA LYS A 34 -16.65 -0.66 -5.01
C LYS A 34 -16.13 -0.61 -6.44
N GLU A 35 -14.96 0.00 -6.63
CA GLU A 35 -14.46 0.35 -7.97
C GLU A 35 -13.54 -0.73 -8.58
N ARG A 36 -12.81 -1.49 -7.76
CA ARG A 36 -11.92 -2.59 -8.22
C ARG A 36 -10.89 -2.18 -9.26
N ILE A 37 -10.39 -0.95 -9.19
CA ILE A 37 -9.44 -0.40 -10.17
C ILE A 37 -8.04 -0.98 -9.95
N PHE A 38 -7.61 -1.03 -8.69
CA PHE A 38 -6.25 -1.41 -8.31
C PHE A 38 -6.11 -2.90 -7.97
N LEU A 39 -7.20 -3.52 -7.49
CA LEU A 39 -7.29 -4.89 -7.01
C LEU A 39 -8.45 -5.63 -7.70
N PRO A 40 -8.47 -5.73 -9.05
CA PRO A 40 -9.59 -6.33 -9.79
C PRO A 40 -9.79 -7.83 -9.55
N GLU A 41 -8.78 -8.53 -9.04
CA GLU A 41 -8.84 -9.96 -8.68
C GLU A 41 -9.58 -10.20 -7.35
N TYR A 42 -9.87 -9.15 -6.59
CA TYR A 42 -10.45 -9.21 -5.25
C TYR A 42 -11.95 -8.87 -5.21
N LYS A 43 -12.71 -9.23 -6.25
CA LYS A 43 -14.11 -8.80 -6.44
C LYS A 43 -15.03 -9.10 -5.26
N ASP A 44 -14.82 -10.25 -4.62
CA ASP A 44 -15.67 -10.76 -3.52
C ASP A 44 -15.19 -10.34 -2.13
N TYR A 45 -14.15 -9.52 -2.03
CA TYR A 45 -13.53 -9.13 -0.76
C TYR A 45 -13.95 -7.74 -0.30
N ASN A 46 -14.37 -7.62 0.95
CA ASN A 46 -14.67 -6.32 1.54
C ASN A 46 -13.40 -5.52 1.89
N TYR A 47 -13.54 -4.22 2.14
CA TYR A 47 -12.42 -3.33 2.43
C TYR A 47 -11.52 -3.80 3.59
N LYS A 48 -12.08 -4.48 4.61
CA LYS A 48 -11.31 -5.02 5.74
C LYS A 48 -10.48 -6.24 5.34
N GLN A 49 -11.00 -7.06 4.43
CA GLN A 49 -10.27 -8.20 3.89
C GLN A 49 -9.15 -7.74 2.95
N LEU A 50 -9.41 -6.72 2.10
CA LEU A 50 -8.38 -6.12 1.26
C LEU A 50 -7.18 -5.68 2.11
N GLY A 51 -7.40 -4.88 3.15
CA GLY A 51 -6.33 -4.39 4.03
C GLY A 51 -5.60 -5.47 4.86
N LYS A 52 -6.06 -6.73 4.84
CA LYS A 52 -5.31 -7.88 5.42
C LYS A 52 -4.43 -8.58 4.38
N MET A 53 -4.82 -8.52 3.11
CA MET A 53 -4.14 -9.18 2.00
C MET A 53 -3.17 -8.25 1.28
N THR A 54 -3.32 -6.95 1.49
CA THR A 54 -2.48 -5.92 0.92
C THR A 54 -1.94 -5.01 2.02
N HIS A 55 -0.86 -4.30 1.70
CA HIS A 55 -0.27 -3.32 2.59
C HIS A 55 -0.13 -1.98 1.88
N ILE A 56 -0.42 -0.88 2.58
CA ILE A 56 -0.20 0.47 2.05
C ILE A 56 0.83 1.19 2.90
N GLU A 57 1.83 1.74 2.24
CA GLU A 57 2.81 2.65 2.84
C GLU A 57 2.74 4.02 2.19
N VAL A 58 3.11 5.03 2.97
CA VAL A 58 3.20 6.42 2.51
C VAL A 58 4.66 6.83 2.52
N PHE A 59 5.19 7.14 1.34
CA PHE A 59 6.57 7.57 1.15
C PHE A 59 6.62 9.02 0.69
N SER A 60 7.76 9.70 0.84
CA SER A 60 7.96 10.97 0.14
C SER A 60 8.03 10.72 -1.36
N ALA A 61 7.44 11.62 -2.15
CA ALA A 61 7.52 11.57 -3.61
C ALA A 61 8.98 11.55 -4.07
N LYS A 62 9.84 12.33 -3.42
CA LYS A 62 11.30 12.32 -3.66
C LYS A 62 11.93 10.93 -3.59
N ALA A 63 11.52 10.09 -2.63
CA ALA A 63 12.07 8.75 -2.48
C ALA A 63 11.64 7.79 -3.61
N ILE A 64 10.48 8.03 -4.23
CA ILE A 64 9.88 7.11 -5.22
C ILE A 64 10.07 7.61 -6.65
N THR A 65 9.70 8.86 -6.92
CA THR A 65 9.69 9.44 -8.28
C THR A 65 10.95 10.23 -8.61
N LYS A 66 11.85 10.41 -7.62
CA LYS A 66 13.04 11.29 -7.70
C LYS A 66 12.71 12.76 -8.02
N GLN A 67 11.43 13.14 -7.98
CA GLN A 67 11.02 14.52 -8.14
C GLN A 67 11.27 15.29 -6.84
N ASN A 68 11.73 16.53 -6.97
CA ASN A 68 11.94 17.39 -5.82
C ASN A 68 10.60 18.03 -5.41
N SER A 69 9.78 17.24 -4.73
CA SER A 69 8.48 17.65 -4.18
C SER A 69 8.37 17.26 -2.70
N ASN A 70 7.60 18.04 -1.94
CA ASN A 70 7.19 17.72 -0.57
C ASN A 70 5.98 16.77 -0.53
N ASP A 71 5.40 16.44 -1.68
CA ASP A 71 4.29 15.50 -1.78
C ASP A 71 4.68 14.13 -1.19
N LYS A 72 3.66 13.39 -0.77
CA LYS A 72 3.78 11.98 -0.42
C LYS A 72 3.05 11.11 -1.42
N VAL A 73 3.50 9.88 -1.56
CA VAL A 73 2.91 8.88 -2.46
C VAL A 73 2.47 7.67 -1.67
N MET A 74 1.30 7.16 -1.99
CA MET A 74 0.76 5.92 -1.43
C MET A 74 1.16 4.77 -2.35
N LEU A 75 1.92 3.82 -1.81
CA LEU A 75 2.28 2.58 -2.50
C LEU A 75 1.49 1.43 -1.90
N LEU A 76 0.79 0.70 -2.77
CA LEU A 76 0.09 -0.54 -2.45
C LEU A 76 0.98 -1.72 -2.79
N PHE A 77 1.16 -2.61 -1.82
CA PHE A 77 1.81 -3.91 -1.95
C PHE A 77 0.72 -4.99 -1.95
N ASP A 78 0.61 -5.73 -3.04
CA ASP A 78 -0.31 -6.85 -3.20
C ASP A 78 0.41 -8.17 -2.92
N TYR A 79 0.02 -8.87 -1.85
CA TYR A 79 0.65 -10.13 -1.47
C TYR A 79 0.05 -11.35 -2.17
N ASN A 80 -1.08 -11.23 -2.86
CA ASN A 80 -1.60 -12.33 -3.67
C ASN A 80 -0.88 -12.38 -5.02
N LYS A 81 -0.58 -11.21 -5.60
CA LYS A 81 0.17 -11.08 -6.85
C LYS A 81 1.65 -10.90 -6.58
N ARG A 82 2.46 -11.94 -6.82
CA ARG A 82 3.92 -11.91 -6.58
C ARG A 82 4.71 -12.13 -7.86
N ASN A 83 5.92 -11.56 -7.88
CA ASN A 83 6.89 -11.87 -8.91
C ASN A 83 7.33 -13.34 -8.76
N PRO A 84 7.23 -14.18 -9.81
CA PRO A 84 7.56 -15.61 -9.72
C PRO A 84 9.05 -15.89 -9.49
N LEU A 85 9.94 -14.94 -9.78
CA LEU A 85 11.39 -15.07 -9.63
C LEU A 85 11.89 -14.54 -8.28
N THR A 86 11.42 -13.36 -7.87
CA THR A 86 11.90 -12.69 -6.65
C THR A 86 10.99 -12.88 -5.44
N TYR A 87 9.79 -13.42 -5.67
CA TYR A 87 8.71 -13.56 -4.69
C TYR A 87 8.27 -12.23 -4.04
N GLU A 88 8.63 -11.11 -4.66
CA GLU A 88 8.25 -9.79 -4.21
C GLU A 88 6.78 -9.52 -4.48
N ALA A 89 6.14 -8.82 -3.55
CA ALA A 89 4.80 -8.29 -3.73
C ALA A 89 4.74 -7.39 -4.98
N HIS A 90 3.68 -7.54 -5.77
CA HIS A 90 3.37 -6.58 -6.82
C HIS A 90 3.12 -5.22 -6.16
N THR A 91 3.80 -4.19 -6.66
CA THR A 91 3.79 -2.86 -6.05
C THR A 91 3.29 -1.84 -7.07
N GLN A 92 2.36 -0.98 -6.65
CA GLN A 92 1.83 0.08 -7.52
C GLN A 92 1.47 1.34 -6.73
N MET A 93 1.57 2.49 -7.40
CA MET A 93 1.16 3.78 -6.84
C MET A 93 -0.35 3.94 -6.94
N VAL A 94 -0.99 4.27 -5.82
CA VAL A 94 -2.46 4.37 -5.72
C VAL A 94 -2.96 5.76 -5.33
N GLY A 95 -2.05 6.67 -4.99
CA GLY A 95 -2.41 8.04 -4.64
C GLY A 95 -1.19 8.93 -4.43
N VAL A 96 -1.43 10.24 -4.52
CA VAL A 96 -0.49 11.31 -4.17
C VAL A 96 -1.17 12.20 -3.14
N LEU A 97 -0.47 12.50 -2.05
CA LEU A 97 -0.88 13.37 -0.97
C LEU A 97 -0.02 14.64 -1.04
N LYS A 98 -0.66 15.80 -0.92
CA LYS A 98 0.02 17.11 -0.95
C LYS A 98 0.24 17.64 0.47
#